data_AF-A0A6N7P3E0-F1
#
_entry.id   AF-A0A6N7P3E0-F1
#
_cell.length_a   1.000
_cell.length_b   1.000
_cell.length_c   1.000
_cell.angle_alpha   90.00
_cell.angle_beta   90.00
_cell.angle_gamma   90.00
#
_symmetry.space_group_name_H-M   'P 1'
#
loop_
_entity.id
_entity.type
_entity.pdbx_description
1 polymer ?
#
loop_
_entity_poly.entity_id
_entity_poly.type
_entity_poly.pdbx_seq_one_letter_code
_entity_poly.pdbx_strand_id
1 'polypeptide(L)'
;MITPFKQMQFAFDKDCCFADIIFIIGYSFGDEHINECLKTALRHNSKLKIVIIDPGFLKNDLDFLVSTRLFPYSPIEFSRKTVSKDYHSYLNGTVTAHTLKFLDFLKLMNEEFKNPLLRHKRL
;
A
#
# COMPACT_ATOMS: atom_id res chain seq x y z
N MET A 1 -31.52 13.17 3.91
CA MET A 1 -30.93 12.83 2.60
C MET A 1 -29.42 12.90 2.72
N ILE A 2 -28.69 11.80 2.48
CA ILE A 2 -27.21 11.80 2.52
C ILE A 2 -26.72 12.37 1.18
N THR A 3 -25.78 13.31 1.21
CA THR A 3 -25.24 13.91 -0.03
C THR A 3 -24.46 12.85 -0.83
N PRO A 4 -24.40 12.95 -2.18
CA PRO A 4 -23.62 12.02 -3.00
C PRO A 4 -22.16 11.88 -2.54
N PHE A 5 -21.54 12.99 -2.12
CA PHE A 5 -20.19 12.99 -1.55
C PHE A 5 -20.07 12.11 -0.29
N LYS A 6 -21.01 12.24 0.66
CA LYS A 6 -21.02 11.42 1.87
C LYS A 6 -21.30 9.94 1.57
N GLN A 7 -22.09 9.64 0.54
CA GLN A 7 -22.30 8.25 0.10
C GLN A 7 -21.02 7.65 -0.50
N MET A 8 -20.33 8.41 -1.35
CA MET A 8 -19.05 8.00 -1.94
C MET A 8 -17.98 7.77 -0.87
N GLN A 9 -17.85 8.70 0.09
CA GLN A 9 -16.90 8.56 1.19
C GLN A 9 -17.22 7.33 2.05
N PHE A 10 -18.49 7.13 2.40
CA PHE A 10 -18.90 5.96 3.17
C PHE A 10 -18.59 4.64 2.45
N ALA A 11 -18.84 4.57 1.13
CA ALA A 11 -18.52 3.39 0.34
C ALA A 11 -17.01 3.13 0.30
N PHE A 12 -16.22 4.19 0.09
CA PHE A 12 -14.75 4.10 0.08
C PHE A 12 -14.20 3.63 1.42
N ASP A 13 -14.60 4.26 2.52
CA ASP A 13 -14.15 3.91 3.88
C ASP A 13 -14.51 2.45 4.22
N LYS A 14 -15.72 2.03 3.85
CA LYS A 14 -16.18 0.66 4.01
C LYS A 14 -15.28 -0.30 3.25
N ASP A 15 -15.08 -0.07 1.95
CA ASP A 15 -14.30 -0.97 1.09
C ASP A 15 -12.85 -1.08 1.60
N CYS A 16 -12.24 0.02 2.03
CA CYS A 16 -10.91 -0.01 2.64
C CYS A 16 -10.86 -0.85 3.93
N CYS A 17 -11.86 -0.75 4.81
CA CYS A 17 -11.89 -1.49 6.08
C CYS A 17 -12.09 -3.00 5.93
N PHE A 18 -12.72 -3.45 4.83
CA PHE A 18 -12.99 -4.86 4.55
C PHE A 18 -12.03 -5.50 3.54
N ALA A 19 -11.14 -4.73 2.92
CA ALA A 19 -10.15 -5.26 2.01
C ALA A 19 -9.08 -6.09 2.75
N ASP A 20 -8.63 -7.18 2.12
CA ASP A 20 -7.43 -7.90 2.53
C ASP A 20 -6.15 -7.19 2.03
N ILE A 21 -6.24 -6.57 0.86
CA ILE A 21 -5.13 -5.92 0.17
C ILE A 21 -5.62 -4.60 -0.44
N ILE A 22 -4.89 -3.51 -0.19
CA ILE A 22 -5.08 -2.22 -0.85
C ILE A 22 -3.87 -1.94 -1.75
N PHE A 23 -4.14 -1.73 -3.04
CA PHE A 23 -3.14 -1.29 -4.01
C PHE A 23 -3.15 0.23 -4.13
N ILE A 24 -2.01 0.87 -3.88
CA ILE A 24 -1.82 2.31 -3.98
C ILE A 24 -0.89 2.59 -5.16
N ILE A 25 -1.39 3.26 -6.20
CA ILE A 25 -0.64 3.48 -7.45
C ILE A 25 -0.41 4.98 -7.62
N GLY A 26 0.85 5.42 -7.60
CA GLY A 26 1.23 6.81 -7.90
C GLY A 26 0.63 7.87 -6.95
N TYR A 27 0.45 7.54 -5.68
CA TYR A 27 -0.13 8.44 -4.68
C TYR A 27 0.95 9.12 -3.84
N SER A 28 0.84 10.44 -3.68
CA SER A 28 1.85 11.28 -3.00
C SER A 28 1.70 11.33 -1.48
N PHE A 29 0.64 10.78 -0.91
CA PHE A 29 0.29 10.92 0.52
C PHE A 29 0.02 12.36 0.99
N GLY A 30 -0.31 13.26 0.06
CA GLY A 30 -0.64 14.66 0.33
C GLY A 30 -2.09 14.92 0.75
N ASP A 31 -3.01 13.96 0.57
CA ASP A 31 -4.43 14.10 0.95
C ASP A 31 -4.67 13.45 2.33
N GLU A 32 -4.94 14.28 3.34
CA GLU A 32 -5.13 13.80 4.70
C GLU A 32 -6.43 12.98 4.86
N HIS A 33 -7.46 13.21 4.05
CA HIS A 33 -8.70 12.43 4.12
C HIS A 33 -8.47 10.99 3.67
N ILE A 34 -7.73 10.79 2.57
CA ILE A 34 -7.33 9.46 2.12
C ILE A 34 -6.40 8.80 3.13
N ASN A 35 -5.45 9.56 3.69
CA ASN A 35 -4.54 9.03 4.72
C ASN A 35 -5.30 8.58 5.99
N GLU A 36 -6.33 9.32 6.43
CA GLU A 36 -7.19 8.93 7.55
C GLU A 36 -8.04 7.70 7.26
N CYS A 37 -8.54 7.57 6.02
CA CYS A 37 -9.21 6.34 5.59
C CYS A 37 -8.27 5.13 5.68
N LEU A 38 -7.06 5.23 5.13
CA LEU A 38 -6.05 4.17 5.19
C LEU A 38 -5.64 3.83 6.64
N LYS A 39 -5.45 4.85 7.49
CA LYS A 39 -5.19 4.66 8.94
C LYS A 39 -6.34 3.91 9.61
N THR A 40 -7.58 4.27 9.30
CA THR A 40 -8.77 3.62 9.87
C THR A 40 -8.85 2.16 9.44
N ALA A 41 -8.61 1.87 8.15
CA ALA A 41 -8.56 0.51 7.63
C ALA A 41 -7.47 -0.34 8.31
N LEU A 42 -6.26 0.20 8.48
CA LEU A 42 -5.16 -0.46 9.17
C LEU A 42 -5.45 -0.76 10.65
N ARG A 43 -6.19 0.13 11.33
CA ARG A 43 -6.63 -0.10 12.72
C ARG A 43 -7.73 -1.15 12.81
N HIS A 44 -8.64 -1.18 11.84
CA HIS A 44 -9.78 -2.09 11.82
C HIS A 44 -9.38 -3.52 11.42
N ASN A 45 -8.50 -3.66 10.44
CA ASN A 45 -8.04 -4.95 9.93
C ASN A 45 -6.51 -5.10 10.12
N SER A 46 -6.10 -5.79 11.19
CA SER A 46 -4.67 -6.05 11.48
C SER A 46 -3.99 -6.98 10.46
N LYS A 47 -4.75 -7.63 9.57
CA LYS A 47 -4.23 -8.47 8.50
C LYS A 47 -4.14 -7.75 7.16
N LEU A 48 -4.63 -6.51 7.07
CA LEU A 48 -4.60 -5.70 5.85
C LEU A 48 -3.17 -5.55 5.33
N LYS A 49 -3.00 -5.75 4.03
CA LYS A 49 -1.75 -5.50 3.31
C LYS A 49 -1.86 -4.26 2.43
N ILE A 50 -0.86 -3.40 2.48
CA ILE A 50 -0.74 -2.26 1.58
C ILE A 50 0.36 -2.57 0.56
N VAL A 51 0.02 -2.51 -0.72
CA VAL A 51 0.95 -2.67 -1.84
C VAL A 51 1.05 -1.35 -2.59
N ILE A 52 2.21 -0.72 -2.54
CA ILE A 52 2.48 0.57 -3.19
C ILE A 52 3.21 0.33 -4.50
N ILE A 53 2.75 0.96 -5.58
CA ILE A 53 3.36 0.91 -6.91
C ILE A 53 3.70 2.33 -7.33
N ASP A 54 4.98 2.68 -7.21
CA ASP A 54 5.47 4.00 -7.60
C ASP A 54 6.98 3.94 -7.93
N PRO A 55 7.40 4.26 -9.17
CA PRO A 55 8.83 4.26 -9.55
C PRO A 55 9.67 5.29 -8.78
N GLY A 56 9.04 6.31 -8.20
CA GLY A 56 9.63 7.34 -7.37
C GLY A 56 9.59 7.05 -5.87
N PHE A 57 9.06 5.90 -5.42
CA PHE A 57 8.81 5.64 -4.00
C PHE A 57 10.02 5.92 -3.09
N LEU A 58 11.20 5.42 -3.45
CA LEU A 58 12.44 5.66 -2.69
C LEU A 58 13.14 6.97 -3.06
N LYS A 59 12.92 7.50 -4.27
CA LYS A 59 13.62 8.70 -4.76
C LYS A 59 13.02 9.99 -4.21
N ASN A 60 11.73 9.94 -3.89
CA ASN A 60 10.95 11.08 -3.44
C ASN A 60 10.62 10.99 -1.95
N ASP A 61 11.36 10.17 -1.18
CA ASP A 61 11.17 9.94 0.25
C ASP A 61 9.72 9.57 0.62
N LEU A 62 9.00 8.85 -0.27
CA LEU A 62 7.62 8.45 -0.01
C LEU A 62 7.54 7.40 1.12
N ASP A 63 8.61 6.64 1.36
CA ASP A 63 8.70 5.75 2.52
C ASP A 63 8.68 6.52 3.84
N PHE A 64 9.38 7.66 3.90
CA PHE A 64 9.30 8.58 5.03
C PHE A 64 7.89 9.16 5.19
N LEU A 65 7.24 9.58 4.10
CA LEU A 65 5.86 10.07 4.18
C LEU A 65 4.88 8.99 4.64
N VAL A 66 5.00 7.76 4.15
CA VAL A 66 4.17 6.63 4.61
C VAL A 66 4.37 6.39 6.10
N SER A 67 5.62 6.33 6.57
CA SER A 67 5.90 6.08 7.98
C SER A 67 5.30 7.16 8.88
N THR A 68 5.48 8.44 8.52
CA THR A 68 5.00 9.57 9.33
C THR A 68 3.50 9.82 9.22
N ARG A 69 2.88 9.59 8.05
CA ARG A 69 1.44 9.87 7.83
C ARG A 69 0.55 8.71 8.22
N LEU A 70 0.96 7.47 7.94
CA LEU A 70 0.13 6.29 8.19
C LEU A 70 0.50 5.57 9.49
N PHE A 71 1.76 5.68 9.93
CA PHE A 71 2.27 4.97 11.10
C PHE A 71 2.95 5.88 12.15
N PRO A 72 2.43 7.09 12.46
CA PRO A 72 3.12 8.07 13.32
C PRO A 72 3.42 7.57 14.74
N TYR A 73 2.66 6.59 15.23
CA TYR A 73 2.78 6.02 16.57
C TYR A 73 3.07 4.52 16.54
N SER A 74 3.58 4.00 15.42
CA SER A 74 3.94 2.58 15.35
C SER A 74 5.05 2.28 16.36
N PRO A 75 4.86 1.30 17.26
CA PRO A 75 5.93 0.86 18.17
C PRO A 75 7.02 0.07 17.42
N ILE A 76 6.71 -0.39 16.20
CA ILE A 76 7.62 -1.09 15.31
C ILE A 76 8.29 -0.06 14.41
N GLU A 77 9.62 -0.11 14.34
CA GLU A 77 10.40 0.71 13.45
C GLU A 77 10.00 0.47 11.99
N PHE A 78 9.75 1.55 11.26
CA PHE A 78 9.47 1.51 9.82
C PHE A 78 10.77 1.31 9.03
N SER A 79 11.40 0.14 9.20
CA SER A 79 12.65 -0.19 8.55
C SER A 79 12.42 -0.90 7.22
N ARG A 80 13.25 -0.55 6.23
CA ARG A 80 13.20 -1.12 4.89
C ARG A 80 13.91 -2.46 4.83
N LYS A 81 13.20 -3.50 4.39
CA LYS A 81 13.78 -4.79 3.95
C LYS A 81 13.72 -4.88 2.43
N THR A 82 14.85 -4.71 1.76
CA THR A 82 14.95 -4.89 0.29
C THR A 82 14.97 -6.37 -0.04
N VAL A 83 13.96 -6.83 -0.77
CA VAL A 83 13.83 -8.23 -1.20
C VAL A 83 14.41 -8.41 -2.61
N SER A 84 14.20 -7.43 -3.49
CA SER A 84 14.91 -7.35 -4.78
C SER A 84 15.07 -5.88 -5.19
N LYS A 85 15.75 -5.63 -6.32
CA LYS A 85 16.05 -4.27 -6.79
C LYS A 85 14.85 -3.32 -6.76
N ASP A 86 13.70 -3.80 -7.22
CA ASP A 86 12.48 -3.01 -7.32
C ASP A 86 11.36 -3.47 -6.38
N TYR A 87 11.70 -4.20 -5.31
CA TYR A 87 10.73 -4.73 -4.34
C TYR A 87 11.23 -4.62 -2.90
N HIS A 88 10.47 -3.88 -2.09
CA HIS A 88 10.81 -3.58 -0.71
C HIS A 88 9.64 -3.92 0.21
N SER A 89 9.96 -4.37 1.42
CA SER A 89 9.00 -4.76 2.45
C SER A 89 9.27 -3.96 3.72
N TYR A 90 8.20 -3.55 4.40
CA TYR A 90 8.21 -2.79 5.65
C TYR A 90 7.23 -3.43 6.63
N LEU A 91 7.43 -3.19 7.94
CA LEU A 91 6.54 -3.66 9.00
C LEU A 91 6.18 -5.15 8.84
N ASN A 92 7.21 -5.99 8.66
CA ASN A 92 7.07 -7.44 8.44
C ASN A 92 6.11 -7.82 7.30
N GLY A 93 6.18 -7.08 6.19
CA GLY A 93 5.36 -7.32 5.01
C GLY A 93 3.94 -6.82 5.12
N THR A 94 3.61 -5.99 6.10
CA THR A 94 2.32 -5.27 6.14
C THR A 94 2.25 -4.23 5.02
N VAL A 95 3.36 -3.55 4.77
CA VAL A 95 3.50 -2.63 3.65
C VAL A 95 4.58 -3.16 2.72
N THR A 96 4.27 -3.21 1.43
CA THR A 96 5.23 -3.58 0.39
C THR A 96 5.21 -2.51 -0.69
N ALA A 97 6.36 -2.30 -1.33
CA ALA A 97 6.53 -1.26 -2.33
C ALA A 97 7.28 -1.80 -3.55
N HIS A 98 6.72 -1.51 -4.72
CA HIS A 98 7.28 -1.81 -6.03
C HIS A 98 7.76 -0.52 -6.70
N THR A 99 9.07 -0.33 -6.85
CA THR A 99 9.67 0.87 -7.46
C THR A 99 9.70 0.80 -8.98
N LEU A 100 8.55 0.55 -9.57
CA LEU A 100 8.38 0.32 -11.01
C LEU A 100 7.06 0.93 -11.50
N LYS A 101 6.96 1.16 -12.81
CA LYS A 101 5.73 1.71 -13.41
C LYS A 101 4.60 0.69 -13.30
N PHE A 102 3.37 1.17 -13.17
CA PHE A 102 2.20 0.30 -13.03
C PHE A 102 2.04 -0.71 -14.16
N LEU A 103 2.34 -0.33 -15.41
CA LEU A 103 2.30 -1.27 -16.53
C LEU A 103 3.30 -2.43 -16.36
N ASP A 104 4.50 -2.15 -15.85
CA ASP A 104 5.51 -3.19 -15.63
C ASP A 104 5.16 -4.06 -14.43
N PHE A 105 4.47 -3.48 -13.43
CA PHE A 105 3.88 -4.24 -12.32
C PHE A 105 2.88 -5.28 -12.84
N LEU A 106 1.96 -4.86 -13.72
CA LEU A 106 0.95 -5.76 -14.30
C LEU A 106 1.59 -6.88 -15.13
N LYS A 107 2.66 -6.60 -15.88
CA LYS A 107 3.39 -7.64 -16.63
C LYS A 107 4.00 -8.66 -15.67
N LEU A 108 4.67 -8.19 -14.62
CA LEU A 108 5.27 -9.04 -13.60
C LEU A 108 4.24 -9.93 -12.91
N MET A 109 3.10 -9.36 -12.51
CA MET A 109 2.00 -10.11 -11.90
C MET A 109 1.40 -11.15 -12.85
N ASN A 110 1.28 -10.83 -14.13
CA ASN A 110 0.80 -11.77 -15.15
C ASN A 110 1.78 -12.93 -15.37
N GLU A 111 3.09 -12.68 -15.33
CA GLU A 111 4.10 -13.73 -15.41
C GLU A 111 4.06 -14.64 -14.17
N GLU A 112 3.92 -14.08 -12.97
CA GLU A 112 3.77 -14.84 -11.73
C GLU A 112 2.47 -15.64 -11.68
N PHE A 113 1.40 -15.15 -12.32
CA PHE A 113 0.16 -15.92 -12.48
C PHE A 113 0.34 -17.11 -13.43
N LYS A 114 1.07 -16.91 -14.54
CA LYS A 114 1.36 -17.97 -15.51
C LYS A 114 2.37 -19.00 -14.99
N ASN A 115 3.22 -18.63 -14.03
CA ASN A 115 4.21 -19.51 -13.44
C ASN A 115 4.20 -19.42 -11.88
N PRO A 116 3.40 -20.27 -11.22
CA PRO A 116 3.19 -20.23 -9.76
C PRO A 116 4.46 -20.41 -8.93
N LEU A 117 5.51 -21.04 -9.49
CA LEU A 117 6.80 -21.23 -8.82
C LEU A 117 7.53 -19.91 -8.51
N LEU A 118 7.12 -18.81 -9.15
CA LEU A 118 7.65 -17.46 -8.90
C LEU A 118 6.96 -16.75 -7.72
N ARG A 119 5.76 -17.18 -7.29
CA ARG A 119 4.96 -16.53 -6.22
C ARG A 119 5.60 -16.58 -4.83
N HIS A 120 6.30 -17.67 -4.50
CA HIS A 120 6.83 -17.89 -3.14
C HIS A 120 8.04 -17.01 -2.78
N LYS A 121 8.53 -16.16 -3.69
CA LYS A 121 9.67 -15.29 -3.44
C LYS A 121 9.30 -13.88 -2.97
N ARG A 122 8.01 -13.49 -3.02
CA ARG A 122 7.64 -12.07 -2.90
C ARG A 122 6.38 -11.73 -2.11
N LEU A 123 5.48 -12.67 -1.78
CA LEU A 123 4.33 -12.42 -0.90
C LEU A 123 4.67 -12.67 0.58
#